data_AF-A0A0F9UMC7-F1
#
_entry.id   AF-A0A0F9UMC7-F1
#
_cell.length_a   1.000
_cell.length_b   1.000
_cell.length_c   1.000
_cell.angle_alpha   90.00
_cell.angle_beta   90.00
_cell.angle_gamma   90.00
#
_symmetry.space_group_name_H-M   'P 1'
#
loop_
_entity.id
_entity.type
_entity.pdbx_description
1 polymer ?
#
loop_
_entity_poly.entity_id
_entity_poly.type
_entity_poly.pdbx_seq_one_letter_code
_entity_poly.pdbx_strand_id
1 'polypeptide(L)' 'GVFFPVETAPAWIRPVIKALPLKYLADAMRDVMIKAEPLGAIKFELGVLAATTAVFFVISVKLWRWE' A
#
# COMPACT_ATOMS: atom_id res chain seq x y z
N GLY A 1 9.47 3.42 7.74
CA GLY A 1 9.35 2.88 6.36
C GLY A 1 10.32 1.73 6.20
N VAL A 2 10.21 0.97 5.11
CA VAL A 2 11.05 -0.23 4.89
C VAL A 2 12.52 0.11 4.81
N PHE A 3 12.85 1.18 4.08
CA PHE A 3 14.22 1.64 3.84
C PHE A 3 14.57 2.89 4.64
N PHE A 4 13.61 3.80 4.80
CA PHE A 4 13.78 5.06 5.51
C PHE A 4 12.64 5.29 6.50
N PRO A 5 12.91 5.88 7.69
CA PRO A 5 11.86 6.36 8.58
C PRO A 5 10.96 7.36 7.86
N VAL A 6 9.64 7.24 7.99
CA VAL A 6 8.71 8.20 7.36
C VAL A 6 8.68 9.51 8.16
N GLU A 7 9.08 9.42 9.43
CA GLU A 7 9.14 10.47 10.43
C GLU A 7 10.27 11.46 10.11
N THR A 8 11.30 11.06 9.37
CA THR A 8 12.39 11.95 8.96
C THR A 8 12.08 12.71 7.67
N ALA A 9 11.03 12.32 6.94
CA ALA A 9 10.63 13.02 5.73
C ALA A 9 9.99 14.39 6.05
N PRO A 10 10.14 15.40 5.18
CA PRO A 10 9.46 16.69 5.30
C PRO A 10 7.93 16.53 5.41
N ALA A 11 7.27 17.37 6.22
CA ALA A 11 5.85 17.23 6.53
C ALA A 11 4.94 17.20 5.30
N TRP A 12 5.32 17.90 4.22
CA TRP A 12 4.58 17.96 2.96
C TRP A 12 4.67 16.66 2.12
N ILE A 13 5.76 15.90 2.25
CA ILE A 13 5.96 14.61 1.55
C ILE A 13 5.33 13.44 2.31
N ARG A 14 5.28 13.51 3.64
CA ARG A 14 4.72 12.45 4.51
C ARG A 14 3.35 11.91 4.06
N PRO A 15 2.35 12.73 3.66
CA PRO A 15 1.05 12.20 3.22
C PRO A 15 1.18 11.34 1.95
N VAL A 16 2.01 11.74 1.00
CA VAL A 16 2.25 10.97 -0.24
C VAL A 16 2.88 9.63 0.09
N ILE A 17 3.92 9.60 0.93
CA ILE A 17 4.57 8.35 1.35
C ILE A 17 3.57 7.43 2.07
N LYS A 18 2.71 7.97 2.93
CA LYS A 18 1.68 7.20 3.65
C LYS A 18 0.60 6.64 2.73
N ALA A 19 0.37 7.24 1.57
CA ALA A 19 -0.58 6.76 0.58
C ALA A 19 -0.01 5.66 -0.34
N LEU A 20 1.31 5.44 -0.34
CA LEU A 20 1.91 4.44 -1.23
C LEU A 20 1.51 3.01 -0.84
N PRO A 21 1.02 2.19 -1.80
CA PRO A 21 0.61 0.80 -1.53
C PRO A 21 1.76 -0.05 -1.00
N LEU A 22 3.00 0.25 -1.42
CA LEU A 22 4.21 -0.45 -1.01
C LEU A 22 4.40 -0.48 0.52
N LYS A 23 3.96 0.57 1.22
CA LYS A 23 4.02 0.63 2.68
C LYS A 23 3.18 -0.50 3.30
N TYR A 24 1.92 -0.60 2.89
CA TYR A 24 0.96 -1.57 3.41
C TYR A 24 1.37 -3.01 3.10
N LEU A 25 1.96 -3.25 1.93
CA LEU A 25 2.53 -4.56 1.59
C LEU A 25 3.62 -4.97 2.57
N ALA A 26 4.57 -4.08 2.83
CA ALA A 26 5.70 -4.42 3.70
C ALA A 26 5.29 -4.55 5.17
N ASP A 27 4.29 -3.78 5.62
CA ASP A 27 3.73 -3.90 6.96
C ASP A 27 2.99 -5.24 7.10
N ALA A 28 2.11 -5.61 6.16
CA ALA A 28 1.45 -6.92 6.16
C ALA A 28 2.42 -8.10 6.13
N MET A 29 3.49 -8.01 5.32
CA MET A 29 4.53 -9.04 5.30
C MET A 29 5.24 -9.15 6.65
N ARG A 30 5.54 -8.03 7.30
CA ARG A 30 6.17 -8.04 8.63
C ARG A 30 5.24 -8.67 9.67
N ASP A 31 3.96 -8.35 9.63
CA ASP A 31 3.00 -8.83 10.63
C ASP A 31 2.75 -10.34 10.48
N VAL A 32 2.64 -10.86 9.26
CA VAL A 32 2.49 -12.30 9.02
C VAL A 32 3.80 -13.07 9.22
N MET A 33 4.90 -12.61 8.62
CA MET A 33 6.14 -13.40 8.56
C MET A 33 7.00 -13.27 9.80
N ILE A 34 6.96 -12.13 10.49
CA ILE A 34 7.82 -11.86 11.66
C ILE A 34 7.02 -11.98 12.95
N LYS A 35 5.84 -11.37 13.01
CA LYS A 35 5.02 -11.37 14.24
C LYS A 35 4.08 -12.57 14.36
N ALA A 36 3.99 -13.40 13.32
CA ALA A 36 3.07 -14.54 13.24
C ALA A 36 1.61 -14.16 13.55
N GLU A 37 1.20 -12.95 13.17
CA GLU A 37 -0.17 -12.49 13.37
C GLU A 37 -1.15 -13.26 12.48
N PRO A 38 -2.39 -13.49 12.95
CA PRO A 38 -3.40 -14.14 12.14
C PRO A 38 -3.73 -13.29 10.91
N LEU A 39 -4.11 -13.93 9.80
CA LEU A 39 -4.49 -13.23 8.56
C LEU A 39 -5.61 -12.19 8.76
N GLY A 40 -6.39 -12.32 9.83
CA GLY A 40 -7.41 -11.34 10.19
C GLY A 40 -6.86 -9.98 10.65
N ALA A 41 -5.60 -9.92 11.10
CA ALA A 41 -4.93 -8.70 11.52
C ALA A 41 -4.55 -7.81 10.33
N ILE A 42 -4.22 -8.41 9.18
CA ILE A 42 -3.77 -7.69 7.98
C ILE A 42 -4.89 -7.28 7.01
N LYS A 43 -6.16 -7.34 7.45
CA LYS A 43 -7.32 -7.05 6.59
C LYS A 43 -7.30 -5.63 6.04
N PHE A 44 -6.79 -4.68 6.84
CA PHE A 44 -6.74 -3.28 6.45
C PHE A 44 -5.73 -3.05 5.33
N GLU A 45 -4.53 -3.59 5.47
CA GLU A 45 -3.44 -3.56 4.49
C GLU A 45 -3.88 -4.20 3.18
N LEU A 46 -4.51 -5.39 3.25
CA LEU A 46 -5.08 -6.07 2.10
C LEU A 46 -6.18 -5.24 1.43
N GLY A 47 -7.04 -4.59 2.22
CA GLY A 47 -8.08 -3.69 1.70
C GLY A 47 -7.50 -2.51 0.93
N VAL A 48 -6.45 -1.88 1.44
CA VAL A 48 -5.77 -0.76 0.77
C VAL A 48 -5.09 -1.22 -0.53
N LEU A 49 -4.42 -2.37 -0.51
CA LEU A 49 -3.79 -2.95 -1.70
C LEU A 49 -4.85 -3.29 -2.78
N ALA A 50 -5.95 -3.92 -2.39
CA ALA A 50 -7.05 -4.25 -3.29
C ALA A 50 -7.69 -2.99 -3.88
N ALA A 51 -7.94 -1.97 -3.06
CA ALA A 51 -8.45 -0.69 -3.52
C ALA A 51 -7.50 -0.02 -4.52
N THR A 52 -6.20 -0.05 -4.26
CA THR A 52 -5.19 0.51 -5.16
C THR A 52 -5.18 -0.20 -6.50
N THR A 53 -5.18 -1.54 -6.49
CA THR A 53 -5.29 -2.35 -7.71
C THR A 53 -6.56 -2.02 -8.49
N ALA A 54 -7.71 -1.94 -7.81
CA ALA A 54 -8.98 -1.60 -8.44
C ALA A 54 -8.95 -0.20 -9.09
N VAL A 55 -8.39 0.80 -8.40
CA VAL A 55 -8.25 2.16 -8.93
C VAL A 55 -7.42 2.17 -10.21
N PHE A 56 -6.22 1.60 -10.19
CA PHE A 56 -5.36 1.58 -11.38
C PHE A 56 -5.93 0.72 -12.50
N PHE A 57 -6.60 -0.38 -12.17
CA PHE A 57 -7.28 -1.21 -13.15
C PHE A 57 -8.40 -0.44 -13.85
N VAL A 58 -9.26 0.25 -13.10
CA VAL A 58 -10.34 1.08 -13.66
C VAL A 58 -9.77 2.21 -14.53
N ILE A 59 -8.70 2.87 -14.07
CA ILE A 59 -8.00 3.89 -14.86
C ILE A 59 -7.49 3.29 -16.17
N SER A 60 -6.82 2.14 -16.10
CA SER A 60 -6.29 1.44 -17.27
C SER A 60 -7.39 1.09 -18.27
N VAL A 61 -8.51 0.53 -17.81
CA VAL A 61 -9.66 0.18 -18.67
C VAL A 61 -10.29 1.42 -19.30
N LYS A 62 -10.38 2.54 -18.57
CA LYS A 62 -10.94 3.79 -19.10
C LYS A 62 -10.02 4.49 -20.11
N LEU A 63 -8.72 4.43 -19.89
CA LEU A 63 -7.73 5.01 -20.81
C LEU A 63 -7.45 4.10 -22.01
N TRP A 64 -7.83 2.83 -21.92
CA TRP A 64 -7.72 1.88 -23.02
C TRP A 64 -8.52 2.36 -24.23
N ARG A 65 -7.80 2.70 -25.29
CA ARG A 65 -8.36 3.02 -26.60
C ARG A 65 -7.86 1.96 -27.58
N TRP A 66 -8.79 1.36 -28.30
CA TRP A 66 -8.47 0.45 -29.39
C TRP A 66 -8.04 1.30 -30.60
N GLU A 67 -6.75 1.28 -30.92
CA GLU A 67 -6.23 1.59 -32.25
C GLU A 67 -6.01 0.29 -33.04
#